data_AF-K1R9D7-F1
#
_entry.id   AF-K1R9D7-F1
#
_cell.length_a   1.000
_cell.length_b   1.000
_cell.length_c   1.000
_cell.angle_alpha   90.00
_cell.angle_beta   90.00
_cell.angle_gamma   90.00
#
_symmetry.space_group_name_H-M   'P 1'
#
loop_
_entity.id
_entity.type
_entity.pdbx_description
1 polymer ?
#
loop_
_entity_poly.entity_id
_entity_poly.type
_entity_poly.pdbx_seq_one_letter_code
_entity_poly.pdbx_strand_id
1 'polypeptide(L)'
;MVSAKYNWQKDGVPIAYGPPDTVNVDAGRISVNASSNGWLLLHIDPVRLEDAGTYLCVVDNSFGPPFQMSKKVRVLAEEEQGTYIYQ
;
A
#
# COMPACT_ATOMS: atom_id res chain seq x y z
N MET A 1 10.28 15.54 20.27
CA MET A 1 10.76 14.75 19.12
C MET A 1 9.61 14.71 18.12
N VAL A 2 9.78 15.25 16.91
CA VAL A 2 8.73 15.18 15.87
C VAL A 2 8.88 13.82 15.20
N SER A 3 7.85 12.97 15.27
CA SER A 3 7.80 11.74 14.49
C SER A 3 7.55 12.09 13.02
N ALA A 4 8.26 11.45 12.09
CA ALA A 4 8.04 11.65 10.67
C ALA A 4 6.57 11.35 10.30
N LYS A 5 6.01 12.19 9.42
CA LYS A 5 4.70 11.99 8.83
C LYS A 5 4.84 11.22 7.52
N TYR A 6 3.83 10.44 7.17
CA TYR A 6 3.78 9.75 5.89
C TYR A 6 2.41 9.89 5.23
N ASN A 7 2.40 9.74 3.91
CA ASN A 7 1.19 9.69 3.10
C ASN A 7 1.40 8.71 1.93
N TRP A 8 0.59 7.66 1.89
CA TRP A 8 0.48 6.72 0.80
C TRP A 8 -0.67 7.11 -0.12
N GLN A 9 -0.43 7.04 -1.43
CA GLN A 9 -1.41 7.31 -2.46
C GLN A 9 -1.40 6.19 -3.50
N LYS A 10 -2.57 5.87 -4.07
CA LYS A 10 -2.74 5.02 -5.25
C LYS A 10 -3.39 5.85 -6.35
N ASP A 11 -2.72 5.97 -7.48
CA ASP A 11 -3.21 6.72 -8.65
C ASP A 11 -3.64 8.17 -8.29
N GLY A 12 -2.93 8.78 -7.34
CA GLY A 12 -3.20 10.13 -6.82
C GLY A 12 -4.25 10.20 -5.69
N VAL A 13 -4.91 9.08 -5.37
CA VAL A 13 -5.90 9.00 -4.29
C VAL A 13 -5.22 8.57 -2.98
N PRO A 14 -5.36 9.33 -1.88
CA PRO A 14 -4.82 8.93 -0.58
C PRO A 14 -5.40 7.58 -0.10
N ILE A 15 -4.55 6.70 0.42
CA ILE A 15 -4.94 5.38 0.94
C ILE A 15 -4.54 5.16 2.41
N ALA A 16 -3.45 5.77 2.88
CA ALA A 16 -3.07 5.71 4.29
C ALA A 16 -2.13 6.87 4.66
N TYR A 17 -2.25 7.40 5.86
CA TYR A 17 -1.41 8.50 6.35
C TYR A 17 -1.28 8.46 7.86
N GLY A 18 -0.23 9.09 8.39
CA GLY A 18 -0.04 9.17 9.84
C GLY A 18 1.16 10.03 10.23
N PRO A 19 1.38 10.26 11.53
CA PRO A 19 0.50 9.85 12.65
C PRO A 19 -0.68 10.82 12.93
N PRO A 20 -1.77 10.36 13.60
CA PRO A 20 -2.05 8.95 13.90
C PRO A 20 -2.39 8.18 12.62
N ASP A 21 -2.07 6.88 12.62
CA ASP A 21 -2.29 6.02 11.46
C ASP A 21 -3.77 5.97 11.11
N THR A 22 -4.10 6.51 9.93
CA THR A 22 -5.42 6.46 9.33
C THR A 22 -5.29 5.75 8.00
N VAL A 23 -6.04 4.67 7.84
CA VAL A 23 -6.10 3.92 6.58
C VAL A 23 -7.49 4.14 6.00
N ASN A 24 -7.57 4.52 4.72
CA ASN A 24 -8.83 4.49 3.99
C ASN A 24 -9.21 3.02 3.79
N VAL A 25 -10.05 2.53 4.69
CA VAL A 25 -10.34 1.12 4.89
C VAL A 25 -11.14 0.58 3.70
N ASP A 26 -10.48 0.04 2.68
CA ASP A 26 -11.13 -0.87 1.74
C ASP A 26 -11.39 -2.21 2.44
N ALA A 27 -12.50 -2.25 3.19
CA ALA A 27 -13.04 -3.44 3.85
C ALA A 27 -12.03 -4.23 4.73
N GLY A 28 -11.00 -3.56 5.26
CA GLY A 28 -9.99 -4.17 6.13
C GLY A 28 -8.82 -4.84 5.42
N ARG A 29 -8.78 -4.80 4.07
CA ARG A 29 -7.70 -5.44 3.29
C ARG A 29 -6.39 -4.67 3.30
N ILE A 30 -6.50 -3.36 3.43
CA ILE A 30 -5.34 -2.46 3.43
C ILE A 30 -4.98 -2.15 4.88
N SER A 31 -3.71 -2.32 5.23
CA SER A 31 -3.16 -1.94 6.53
C SER A 31 -1.78 -1.32 6.38
N VAL A 32 -1.34 -0.60 7.41
CA VAL A 32 0.01 -0.06 7.50
C VAL A 32 0.68 -0.65 8.72
N ASN A 33 1.84 -1.27 8.51
CA ASN A 33 2.59 -1.96 9.56
C ASN A 33 3.97 -1.32 9.72
N ALA A 34 4.30 -0.94 10.95
CA ALA A 34 5.67 -0.60 11.32
C ALA A 34 6.47 -1.89 11.48
N SER A 35 7.57 -2.01 10.74
CA SER A 35 8.55 -3.08 10.87
C SER A 35 9.56 -2.74 11.97
N SER A 36 10.14 -3.76 12.61
CA SER A 36 11.10 -3.63 13.71
C SER A 36 12.39 -2.89 13.34
N ASN A 37 12.70 -2.80 12.04
CA ASN A 37 13.84 -2.07 11.49
C ASN A 37 13.51 -0.59 11.17
N GLY A 38 12.37 -0.06 11.61
CA GLY A 38 11.96 1.34 11.41
C GLY A 38 11.32 1.63 10.05
N TRP A 39 11.02 0.58 9.27
CA TRP A 39 10.30 0.73 8.00
C TRP A 39 8.79 0.79 8.23
N LEU A 40 8.09 1.49 7.35
CA LEU A 40 6.64 1.53 7.31
C LEU A 40 6.15 0.89 6.02
N LEU A 41 5.35 -0.17 6.15
CA LEU A 41 4.93 -1.01 5.03
C LEU A 41 3.42 -0.84 4.80
N LEU A 42 3.03 -0.55 3.56
CA LEU A 42 1.66 -0.71 3.10
C LEU A 42 1.43 -2.19 2.76
N HIS A 43 0.47 -2.81 3.43
CA HIS A 43 0.08 -4.20 3.25
C HIS A 43 -1.32 -4.28 2.63
N ILE A 44 -1.49 -5.14 1.62
CA ILE A 44 -2.77 -5.36 0.92
C ILE A 44 -3.01 -6.86 0.87
N ASP A 45 -4.07 -7.33 1.54
CA ASP A 45 -4.44 -8.74 1.60
C ASP A 45 -5.95 -8.92 1.89
N PRO A 46 -6.71 -9.68 1.09
CA PRO A 46 -6.32 -10.32 -0.18
C PRO A 46 -6.15 -9.30 -1.31
N VAL A 47 -5.25 -9.60 -2.25
CA VAL A 47 -5.01 -8.79 -3.45
C VAL A 47 -6.15 -8.95 -4.46
N ARG A 48 -6.56 -7.86 -5.11
CA ARG A 48 -7.58 -7.81 -6.17
C ARG A 48 -7.04 -7.13 -7.43
N LEU A 49 -7.69 -7.35 -8.57
CA LEU A 49 -7.26 -6.77 -9.84
C LEU A 49 -7.24 -5.23 -9.81
N GLU A 50 -8.20 -4.60 -9.11
CA GLU A 50 -8.23 -3.14 -8.93
C GLU A 50 -7.08 -2.57 -8.09
N ASP A 51 -6.35 -3.41 -7.36
CA ASP A 51 -5.16 -2.98 -6.60
C ASP A 51 -3.98 -2.66 -7.54
N ALA A 52 -4.04 -3.02 -8.83
CA ALA A 52 -3.09 -2.56 -9.83
C ALA A 52 -3.12 -1.03 -9.97
N GLY A 53 -1.96 -0.40 -10.13
CA GLY A 53 -1.86 1.06 -10.17
C GLY A 53 -0.47 1.59 -9.86
N THR A 54 -0.36 2.90 -9.72
CA THR A 54 0.86 3.58 -9.30
C THR A 54 0.72 4.00 -7.85
N TYR A 55 1.59 3.45 -7.00
CA TYR A 55 1.67 3.77 -5.59
C TYR A 55 2.75 4.81 -5.35
N LEU A 56 2.44 5.82 -4.53
CA LEU A 56 3.37 6.86 -4.11
C LEU A 56 3.42 6.87 -2.58
N CYS A 57 4.63 6.82 -2.03
CA CYS A 57 4.89 7.09 -0.62
C CYS A 57 5.59 8.44 -0.49
N VAL A 58 5.04 9.31 0.35
CA VAL A 58 5.64 10.60 0.72
C VAL A 58 5.95 10.56 2.21
N VAL A 59 7.18 10.92 2.59
CA VAL A 59 7.64 10.96 3.98
C VAL A 59 8.22 12.33 4.30
N ASP A 60 7.72 12.94 5.37
CA ASP A 60 8.11 14.26 5.84
C ASP A 60 8.58 14.18 7.30
N ASN A 61 9.87 14.35 7.51
CA ASN A 61 10.48 14.43 8.85
C ASN A 61 10.62 15.87 9.37
N SER A 62 10.00 16.84 8.68
CA SER A 62 10.08 18.28 8.93
C SER A 62 11.48 18.88 8.79
N PHE A 63 12.40 18.16 8.15
CA PHE A 63 13.76 18.63 7.85
C PHE A 63 14.01 18.58 6.35
N GLY A 64 13.92 19.75 5.71
CA GLY A 64 14.02 19.87 4.26
C GLY A 64 12.74 19.47 3.54
N PRO A 65 12.78 19.39 2.20
CA PRO A 65 11.63 18.93 1.42
C PRO A 65 11.27 17.47 1.74
N PRO A 66 9.99 17.09 1.68
CA PRO A 66 9.57 15.70 1.83
C PRO A 66 10.26 14.77 0.82
N PHE A 67 10.63 13.58 1.28
CA PHE A 67 11.09 12.52 0.39
C PHE A 67 9.88 11.81 -0.23
N GLN A 68 10.00 11.40 -1.49
CA GLN A 68 8.93 10.68 -2.18
C GLN A 68 9.46 9.58 -3.09
N MET A 69 8.73 8.47 -3.17
CA MET A 69 9.05 7.34 -4.04
C MET A 69 7.79 6.75 -4.64
N SER A 70 7.80 6.52 -5.95
CA SER A 70 6.68 5.93 -6.68
C SER A 70 7.02 4.55 -7.24
N LYS A 71 6.06 3.62 -7.23
CA LYS A 71 6.18 2.30 -7.84
C LYS A 71 4.89 1.92 -8.58
N LYS A 72 5.04 1.49 -9.84
CA LYS A 72 3.94 0.86 -10.60
C LYS A 72 3.83 -0.61 -10.23
N VAL A 73 2.64 -1.02 -9.79
CA VAL A 73 2.27 -2.40 -9.40
C VAL A 73 1.36 -2.99 -10.47
N ARG A 74 1.58 -4.26 -10.80
CA ARG A 74 0.69 -5.06 -11.66
C ARG A 74 0.18 -6.23 -10.83
N VAL A 75 -1.10 -6.55 -10.97
CA VAL A 75 -1.73 -7.74 -10.39
C VAL A 75 -2.01 -8.72 -11.52
N LEU A 76 -1.66 -9.98 -11.32
CA LEU A 76 -1.91 -11.05 -12.28
C LEU A 76 -3.10 -11.87 -11.77
N ALA A 77 -4.04 -12.22 -12.65
CA ALA A 77 -5.08 -13.17 -12.31
C ALA A 77 -4.47 -14.57 -12.19
N GLU A 78 -4.92 -15.35 -11.21
CA GLU A 78 -4.62 -16.78 -11.16
C GLU A 78 -5.48 -17.47 -12.22
N GLU A 79 -4.86 -18.18 -13.16
CA GLU A 79 -5.59 -19.03 -14.09
C GLU A 79 -6.03 -20.29 -13.32
N GLU A 80 -7.33 -20.52 -13.16
CA GLU A 80 -7.82 -21.79 -12.65
C GLU A 80 -7.39 -22.91 -13.61
N GLN A 81 -6.54 -23.83 -13.16
CA GLN A 81 -6.28 -25.08 -13.88
C GLN A 81 -7.59 -25.88 -13.93
N GLY A 82 -8.29 -25.80 -15.07
CA GLY A 82 -9.54 -26.51 -15.32
C GLY A 82 -9.41 -27.98 -14.94
N THR A 83 -10.22 -28.40 -13.97
CA THR A 83 -10.31 -29.81 -13.56
C THR A 83 -10.97 -30.60 -14.69
N TYR A 84 -10.17 -31.31 -15.49
CA TYR A 84 -10.69 -32.29 -16.44
C TYR A 84 -11.16 -33.53 -15.66
N ILE A 85 -12.47 -33.67 -15.49
CA ILE A 85 -13.11 -34.92 -15.08
C ILE A 85 -13.38 -35.75 -16.34
N TYR A 86 -12.61 -36.83 -16.53
CA TYR A 86 -12.97 -37.90 -17.48
C TYR A 86 -14.09 -38.74 -16.84
N GLN A 87 -15.25 -38.80 -17.50
CA GLN A 87 -16.31 -39.80 -17.25
C GLN A 87 -16.09 -41.04 -18.11
#